data_AF-A0A2B4RCU2-F1
#
_entry.id   AF-A0A2B4RCU2-F1
#
_cell.length_a   1.000
_cell.length_b   1.000
_cell.length_c   1.000
_cell.angle_alpha   90.00
_cell.angle_beta   90.00
_cell.angle_gamma   90.00
#
_symmetry.space_group_name_H-M   'P 1'
#
loop_
_entity.id
_entity.type
_entity.pdbx_description
1 polymer ?
#
loop_
_entity_poly.entity_id
_entity_poly.type
_entity_poly.pdbx_seq_one_letter_code
_entity_poly.pdbx_strand_id
1 'polypeptide(L)'
;MNVPSSMRDRAHSPSTNYALLEGAIRDHALFFTEDTTKRHEMNQTLAKRAGSVANLYRTTKGRAREALNDKFKKFHIFEGQVKSSQDLRRKIITKESEINRWRTKHKNIEQEREELFKEMTQTIEEKDRVISHLQNTNKQLEDYLVYLEKLSINAEYKGKPVSSSQNKARTLKHFLIRPETALWFSKYFGLDIESILVKESDSGDQVMTAKGNRTLAILNGKKTITLSKSPLEAFLVKSTV
;
A
#
# COMPACT_ATOMS: atom_id res chain seq x y z
N MET A 1 -53.74 -19.59 16.69
CA MET A 1 -52.85 -19.05 15.65
C MET A 1 -51.62 -18.49 16.33
N ASN A 2 -50.44 -19.03 16.03
CA ASN A 2 -49.16 -18.63 16.64
C ASN A 2 -48.73 -17.25 16.12
N VAL A 3 -48.40 -16.35 17.04
CA VAL A 3 -47.88 -15.01 16.74
C VAL A 3 -46.38 -15.12 16.39
N PRO A 4 -45.88 -14.44 15.33
CA PRO A 4 -44.47 -14.52 14.92
C PRO A 4 -43.49 -13.97 15.97
N SER A 5 -42.33 -14.63 16.11
CA SER A 5 -41.30 -14.30 17.10
C SER A 5 -40.70 -12.90 16.97
N SER A 6 -40.82 -12.23 15.82
CA SER A 6 -40.36 -10.84 15.64
C SER A 6 -41.18 -9.78 16.41
N MET A 7 -42.30 -10.19 17.02
CA MET A 7 -43.10 -9.33 17.90
C MET A 7 -42.77 -9.47 19.40
N ARG A 8 -41.85 -10.38 19.80
CA ARG A 8 -41.50 -10.60 21.21
C ARG A 8 -40.55 -9.55 21.80
N ASP A 9 -39.79 -8.84 20.96
CA ASP A 9 -38.71 -7.94 21.43
C ASP A 9 -39.10 -6.46 21.58
N ARG A 10 -40.40 -6.14 21.62
CA ARG A 10 -40.90 -4.79 22.00
C ARG A 10 -41.64 -4.79 23.33
N ALA A 11 -41.18 -5.60 24.28
CA ALA A 11 -41.69 -5.56 25.64
C ALA A 11 -41.05 -4.39 26.42
N HIS A 12 -41.90 -3.60 27.08
CA HIS A 12 -41.61 -2.54 28.06
C HIS A 12 -41.63 -1.07 27.58
N SER A 13 -42.66 -0.71 26.80
CA SER A 13 -43.34 0.57 27.03
C SER A 13 -44.83 0.27 27.30
N PRO A 14 -45.54 1.03 28.15
CA PRO A 14 -46.97 0.82 28.35
C PRO A 14 -47.65 0.84 26.97
N SER A 15 -48.19 -0.31 26.54
CA SER A 15 -48.71 -0.46 25.18
C SER A 15 -49.79 0.59 24.95
N THR A 16 -49.43 1.59 24.18
CA THR A 16 -50.31 2.71 23.86
C THR A 16 -51.35 2.21 22.86
N ASN A 17 -52.58 2.71 22.94
CA ASN A 17 -53.68 2.24 22.10
C ASN A 17 -53.36 2.39 20.60
N TYR A 18 -52.52 3.34 20.22
CA TYR A 18 -52.05 3.47 18.84
C TYR A 18 -51.11 2.34 18.40
N ALA A 19 -50.26 1.81 19.29
CA ALA A 19 -49.34 0.72 18.96
C ALA A 19 -50.10 -0.60 18.74
N LEU A 20 -51.15 -0.82 19.54
CA LEU A 20 -52.08 -1.92 19.35
C LEU A 20 -52.85 -1.78 18.02
N LEU A 21 -53.25 -0.55 17.68
CA LEU A 21 -53.90 -0.27 16.41
C LEU A 21 -52.95 -0.50 15.22
N GLU A 22 -51.70 -0.04 15.29
CA GLU A 22 -50.68 -0.30 14.27
C GLU A 22 -50.45 -1.80 14.04
N GLY A 23 -50.40 -2.59 15.11
CA GLY A 23 -50.26 -4.05 15.01
C GLY A 23 -51.49 -4.76 14.43
N ALA A 24 -52.67 -4.15 14.52
CA ALA A 24 -53.91 -4.70 13.98
C ALA A 24 -54.15 -4.35 12.50
N ILE A 25 -53.45 -3.35 11.96
CA ILE A 25 -53.55 -2.97 10.54
C ILE A 25 -52.83 -4.02 9.70
N ARG A 26 -53.60 -4.77 8.91
CA ARG A 26 -53.07 -5.76 7.98
C ARG A 26 -52.21 -5.10 6.90
N ASP A 27 -51.18 -5.83 6.48
CA ASP A 27 -50.28 -5.50 5.37
C ASP A 27 -49.61 -4.13 5.46
N HIS A 28 -49.54 -3.56 6.66
CA HIS A 28 -49.00 -2.21 6.88
C HIS A 28 -49.62 -1.16 5.95
N ALA A 29 -50.91 -1.31 5.64
CA ALA A 29 -51.60 -0.47 4.66
C ALA A 29 -51.61 1.03 5.03
N LEU A 30 -51.39 1.36 6.30
CA LEU A 30 -51.34 2.70 6.85
C LEU A 30 -50.17 2.81 7.83
N PHE A 31 -49.44 3.93 7.77
CA PHE A 31 -48.37 4.26 8.70
C PHE A 31 -48.71 5.56 9.41
N PHE A 32 -48.70 5.58 10.75
CA PHE A 32 -48.92 6.81 11.49
C PHE A 32 -47.67 7.69 11.52
N THR A 33 -47.89 8.99 11.68
CA THR A 33 -46.83 9.98 11.89
C THR A 33 -45.96 9.60 13.09
N GLU A 34 -44.69 10.00 13.09
CA GLU A 34 -43.77 9.87 14.24
C GLU A 34 -43.85 11.07 15.20
N ASP A 35 -44.65 12.08 14.86
CA ASP A 35 -44.92 13.25 15.70
C ASP A 35 -45.54 12.82 17.04
N THR A 36 -44.80 13.06 18.12
CA THR A 36 -45.13 12.64 19.48
C THR A 36 -46.40 13.30 20.00
N THR A 37 -46.64 14.56 19.64
CA THR A 37 -47.84 15.32 20.04
C THR A 37 -49.08 14.73 19.38
N LYS A 38 -49.03 14.51 18.06
CA LYS A 38 -50.15 13.90 17.32
C LYS A 38 -50.42 12.46 17.74
N ARG A 39 -49.36 11.69 18.03
CA ARG A 39 -49.50 10.34 18.60
C ARG A 39 -50.18 10.37 19.96
N HIS A 40 -49.85 11.34 20.80
CA HIS A 40 -50.47 11.49 22.12
C HIS A 40 -51.96 11.81 22.01
N GLU A 41 -52.35 12.76 21.15
CA GLU A 41 -53.75 13.11 20.89
C GLU A 41 -54.57 11.91 20.37
N MET A 42 -54.00 11.17 19.42
CA MET A 42 -54.61 9.96 18.87
C MET A 42 -54.77 8.90 19.97
N ASN A 43 -53.75 8.70 20.80
CA ASN A 43 -53.79 7.76 21.91
C ASN A 43 -54.87 8.13 22.94
N GLN A 44 -55.04 9.41 23.29
CA GLN A 44 -56.11 9.86 24.17
C GLN A 44 -57.49 9.61 23.56
N THR A 45 -57.66 9.89 22.28
CA THR A 45 -58.93 9.69 21.56
C THR A 45 -59.31 8.21 21.51
N LEU A 46 -58.32 7.36 21.21
CA LEU A 46 -58.49 5.91 21.23
C LEU A 46 -58.78 5.39 22.64
N ALA A 47 -58.08 5.88 23.67
CA ALA A 47 -58.31 5.50 25.06
C ALA A 47 -59.75 5.80 25.51
N LYS A 48 -60.27 6.99 25.21
CA LYS A 48 -61.66 7.38 25.52
C LYS A 48 -62.67 6.43 24.84
N ARG A 49 -62.43 6.08 23.57
CA ARG A 49 -63.29 5.15 22.83
C ARG A 49 -63.20 3.72 23.38
N ALA A 50 -61.99 3.24 23.69
CA ALA A 50 -61.78 1.93 24.29
C ALA A 50 -62.47 1.84 25.66
N GLY A 51 -62.35 2.86 26.50
CA GLY A 51 -63.03 2.94 27.79
C GLY A 51 -64.56 2.91 27.66
N SER A 52 -65.13 3.61 26.66
CA SER A 52 -66.56 3.54 26.37
C SER A 52 -67.01 2.13 25.96
N VAL A 53 -66.23 1.43 25.12
CA VAL A 53 -66.52 0.05 24.71
C VAL A 53 -66.39 -0.90 25.90
N ALA A 54 -65.34 -0.77 26.71
CA ALA A 54 -65.15 -1.57 27.92
C ALA A 54 -66.32 -1.41 28.90
N ASN A 55 -66.80 -0.19 29.10
CA ASN A 55 -67.97 0.08 29.95
C ASN A 55 -69.25 -0.56 29.41
N LEU A 56 -69.50 -0.51 28.09
CA LEU A 56 -70.63 -1.21 27.46
C LEU A 56 -70.58 -2.71 27.80
N TYR A 57 -69.45 -3.36 27.53
CA TYR A 57 -69.26 -4.78 27.83
C TYR A 57 -69.39 -5.13 29.32
N ARG A 58 -69.04 -4.21 30.22
CA ARG A 58 -69.21 -4.39 31.67
C ARG A 58 -70.67 -4.39 32.09
N THR A 59 -71.49 -3.54 31.45
CA THR A 59 -72.90 -3.34 31.82
C THR A 59 -73.88 -4.30 31.13
N THR A 60 -73.50 -4.89 30.00
CA THR A 60 -74.38 -5.80 29.22
C THR A 60 -74.09 -7.28 29.51
N LYS A 61 -75.15 -8.11 29.58
CA LYS A 61 -75.08 -9.57 29.80
C LYS A 61 -75.98 -10.33 28.81
N GLY A 62 -75.75 -11.64 28.66
CA GLY A 62 -76.57 -12.54 27.83
C GLY A 62 -76.61 -12.14 26.36
N ARG A 63 -77.78 -12.29 25.72
CA ARG A 63 -78.01 -11.97 24.30
C ARG A 63 -77.59 -10.55 23.89
N ALA A 64 -77.70 -9.57 24.79
CA ALA A 64 -77.27 -8.20 24.52
C ALA A 64 -75.73 -8.07 24.36
N ARG A 65 -74.96 -8.94 25.02
CA ARG A 65 -73.50 -8.99 24.90
C ARG A 65 -73.07 -9.72 23.62
N GLU A 66 -73.79 -10.75 23.20
CA GLU A 66 -73.57 -11.40 21.89
C GLU A 66 -73.78 -10.41 20.75
N ALA A 67 -74.87 -9.64 20.80
CA ALA A 67 -75.12 -8.57 19.83
C ALA A 67 -74.07 -7.45 19.83
N LEU A 68 -73.26 -7.31 20.89
CA LEU A 68 -72.13 -6.37 20.94
C LEU A 68 -70.90 -6.90 20.19
N ASN A 69 -70.70 -8.22 20.13
CA ASN A 69 -69.58 -8.82 19.40
C ASN A 69 -69.69 -8.60 17.89
N ASP A 70 -70.92 -8.51 17.38
CA ASP A 70 -71.18 -8.28 15.95
C ASP A 70 -71.15 -6.78 15.59
N LYS A 71 -71.08 -5.89 16.59
CA LYS A 71 -71.02 -4.44 16.35
C LYS A 71 -69.60 -4.01 16.02
N PHE A 72 -69.45 -3.38 14.85
CA PHE A 72 -68.24 -2.65 14.49
C PHE A 72 -68.39 -1.15 14.78
N LYS A 73 -67.32 -0.52 15.27
CA LYS A 73 -67.22 0.94 15.39
C LYS A 73 -66.22 1.48 14.37
N LYS A 74 -66.60 2.56 13.69
CA LYS A 74 -65.70 3.34 12.84
C LYS A 74 -65.02 4.41 13.69
N PHE A 75 -63.75 4.65 13.42
CA PHE A 75 -63.01 5.80 13.92
C PHE A 75 -62.35 6.51 12.75
N HIS A 76 -62.16 7.82 12.89
CA HIS A 76 -61.56 8.66 11.86
C HIS A 76 -60.09 8.90 12.21
N ILE A 77 -59.23 8.81 11.20
CA ILE A 77 -57.84 9.21 11.26
C ILE A 77 -57.70 10.44 10.37
N PHE A 78 -57.08 11.50 10.87
CA PHE A 78 -56.85 12.70 10.09
C PHE A 78 -55.60 12.55 9.22
N GLU A 79 -55.59 13.20 8.05
CA GLU A 79 -54.47 13.16 7.11
C GLU A 79 -53.13 13.52 7.76
N GLY A 80 -53.12 14.52 8.65
CA GLY A 80 -51.92 14.92 9.39
C GLY A 80 -51.41 13.93 10.43
N GLN A 81 -52.16 12.86 10.73
CA GLN A 81 -51.80 11.78 11.67
C GLN A 81 -51.21 10.56 10.97
N VAL A 82 -51.26 10.50 9.63
CA VAL A 82 -50.67 9.43 8.81
C VAL A 82 -49.52 9.97 7.97
N LYS A 83 -48.54 9.12 7.68
CA LYS A 83 -47.46 9.44 6.75
C LYS A 83 -48.04 9.48 5.34
N SER A 84 -47.69 10.52 4.59
CA SER A 84 -48.06 10.62 3.18
C SER A 84 -47.41 9.49 2.38
N SER A 85 -48.24 8.74 1.64
CA SER A 85 -47.75 7.71 0.72
C SER A 85 -46.84 8.31 -0.35
N GLN A 86 -47.12 9.54 -0.80
CA GLN A 86 -46.30 10.23 -1.79
C GLN A 86 -44.94 10.62 -1.24
N ASP A 87 -44.86 11.08 0.01
CA ASP A 87 -43.58 11.38 0.67
C ASP A 87 -42.74 10.13 0.85
N LEU A 88 -43.36 9.02 1.26
CA LEU A 88 -42.68 7.73 1.39
C LEU A 88 -42.14 7.24 0.05
N ARG A 89 -42.93 7.32 -1.03
CA ARG A 89 -42.48 6.97 -2.38
C ARG A 89 -41.31 7.85 -2.84
N ARG A 90 -41.38 9.17 -2.61
CA ARG A 90 -40.25 10.07 -2.91
C ARG A 90 -38.99 9.68 -2.16
N LYS A 91 -39.09 9.40 -0.86
CA LYS A 91 -37.96 8.92 -0.05
C LYS A 91 -37.38 7.61 -0.57
N ILE A 92 -38.23 6.66 -0.96
CA ILE A 92 -37.79 5.40 -1.57
C ILE A 92 -36.99 5.67 -2.85
N ILE A 93 -37.53 6.46 -3.78
CA ILE A 93 -36.86 6.81 -5.04
C ILE A 93 -35.51 7.48 -4.77
N THR A 94 -35.45 8.44 -3.85
CA THR A 94 -34.19 9.09 -3.47
C THR A 94 -33.19 8.08 -2.92
N LYS A 95 -33.61 7.19 -2.01
CA LYS A 95 -32.72 6.18 -1.42
C LYS A 95 -32.25 5.16 -2.45
N GLU A 96 -33.11 4.74 -3.38
CA GLU A 96 -32.74 3.87 -4.49
C GLU A 96 -31.69 4.53 -5.40
N SER A 97 -31.86 5.82 -5.70
CA SER A 97 -30.88 6.58 -6.49
C SER A 97 -29.52 6.70 -5.79
N GLU A 98 -29.51 6.93 -4.47
CA GLU A 98 -28.30 6.95 -3.66
C GLU A 98 -27.59 5.59 -3.66
N ILE A 99 -28.34 4.51 -3.47
CA ILE A 99 -27.82 3.13 -3.50
C ILE A 99 -27.15 2.86 -4.85
N ASN A 100 -27.81 3.20 -5.95
CA ASN A 100 -27.26 2.99 -7.28
C ASN A 100 -25.98 3.80 -7.50
N ARG A 101 -25.96 5.07 -7.07
CA ARG A 101 -24.75 5.92 -7.14
C ARG A 101 -23.58 5.28 -6.38
N TRP A 102 -23.84 4.78 -5.17
CA TRP A 102 -22.81 4.13 -4.36
C TRP A 102 -22.31 2.81 -4.96
N ARG A 103 -23.21 2.00 -5.55
CA ARG A 103 -22.84 0.79 -6.28
C ARG A 103 -21.92 1.09 -7.46
N THR A 104 -22.24 2.12 -8.25
CA THR A 104 -21.37 2.54 -9.37
C THR A 104 -20.01 3.01 -8.88
N LYS A 105 -19.98 3.84 -7.83
CA LYS A 105 -18.71 4.33 -7.25
C LYS A 105 -17.85 3.17 -6.74
N HIS A 106 -18.45 2.20 -6.04
CA HIS A 106 -17.74 1.02 -5.56
C HIS A 106 -17.14 0.23 -6.71
N LYS A 107 -17.92 -0.03 -7.77
CA LYS A 107 -17.46 -0.76 -8.95
C LYS A 107 -16.27 -0.06 -9.62
N ASN A 108 -16.32 1.26 -9.77
CA ASN A 108 -15.21 2.03 -10.36
C ASN A 108 -13.93 1.91 -9.51
N ILE A 109 -14.05 2.05 -8.18
CA ILE A 109 -12.91 1.93 -7.27
C ILE A 109 -12.31 0.52 -7.32
N GLU A 110 -13.13 -0.53 -7.37
CA GLU A 110 -12.62 -1.89 -7.51
C GLU A 110 -11.85 -2.11 -8.82
N GLN A 111 -12.32 -1.48 -9.91
CA GLN A 111 -11.63 -1.55 -11.20
C GLN A 111 -10.29 -0.81 -11.15
N GLU A 112 -10.25 0.44 -10.67
CA GLU A 112 -9.02 1.21 -10.53
C GLU A 112 -8.00 0.49 -9.63
N ARG A 113 -8.48 -0.11 -8.53
CA ARG A 113 -7.65 -0.93 -7.64
C ARG A 113 -7.01 -2.10 -8.40
N GLU A 114 -7.79 -2.82 -9.21
CA GLU A 114 -7.30 -3.97 -9.98
C GLU A 114 -6.26 -3.54 -11.02
N GLU A 115 -6.51 -2.44 -11.73
CA GLU A 115 -5.58 -1.87 -12.71
C GLU A 115 -4.24 -1.49 -12.06
N LEU A 116 -4.29 -0.81 -10.90
CA LEU A 116 -3.08 -0.46 -10.14
C LEU A 116 -2.30 -1.69 -9.65
N PHE A 117 -2.99 -2.73 -9.17
CA PHE A 117 -2.33 -3.97 -8.76
C PHE A 117 -1.63 -4.68 -9.93
N LYS A 118 -2.25 -4.64 -11.12
CA LYS A 118 -1.67 -5.19 -12.33
C LYS A 118 -0.40 -4.44 -12.75
N GLU A 119 -0.44 -3.11 -12.77
CA GLU A 119 0.72 -2.27 -13.09
C GLU A 119 1.86 -2.47 -12.08
N MET A 120 1.54 -2.56 -10.79
CA MET A 120 2.52 -2.79 -9.74
C MET A 120 3.20 -4.16 -9.91
N THR A 121 2.42 -5.22 -10.15
CA THR A 121 2.96 -6.56 -10.39
C THR A 121 3.88 -6.59 -11.59
N GLN A 122 3.47 -5.99 -12.71
CA GLN A 122 4.30 -5.89 -13.93
C GLN A 122 5.61 -5.15 -13.67
N THR A 123 5.57 -4.07 -12.89
CA THR A 123 6.77 -3.30 -12.55
C THR A 123 7.74 -4.10 -11.68
N ILE A 124 7.22 -4.88 -10.73
CA ILE A 124 8.03 -5.78 -9.89
C ILE A 124 8.71 -6.84 -10.75
N GLU A 125 7.94 -7.52 -11.61
CA GLU A 125 8.47 -8.55 -12.50
C GLU A 125 9.58 -8.00 -13.41
N GLU A 126 9.40 -6.81 -13.97
CA GLU A 126 10.42 -6.20 -14.83
C GLU A 126 11.69 -5.85 -14.03
N LYS A 127 11.53 -5.33 -12.81
CA LYS A 127 12.68 -5.06 -11.93
C LYS A 127 13.41 -6.33 -11.53
N ASP A 128 12.69 -7.41 -11.24
CA ASP A 128 13.29 -8.71 -10.88
C ASP A 128 14.09 -9.30 -12.05
N ARG A 129 13.62 -9.11 -13.30
CA ARG A 129 14.39 -9.48 -14.50
C ARG A 129 15.69 -8.70 -14.61
N VAL A 130 15.64 -7.38 -14.42
CA VAL A 130 16.83 -6.52 -14.45
C VAL A 130 17.81 -6.92 -13.35
N ILE A 131 17.32 -7.15 -12.13
CA ILE A 131 18.15 -7.60 -11.00
C ILE A 131 18.83 -8.94 -11.34
N SER A 132 18.08 -9.90 -11.85
CA SER A 132 18.62 -11.21 -12.24
C SER A 132 19.69 -11.09 -13.32
N HIS A 133 19.47 -10.23 -14.32
CA HIS A 133 20.45 -9.96 -15.36
C HIS A 133 21.75 -9.38 -14.78
N LEU A 134 21.64 -8.33 -13.94
CA LEU A 134 22.79 -7.68 -13.31
C LEU A 134 23.55 -8.62 -12.37
N GLN A 135 22.85 -9.44 -11.59
CA GLN A 135 23.47 -10.45 -10.74
C GLN A 135 24.29 -11.45 -11.56
N ASN A 136 23.77 -11.89 -12.70
CA ASN A 136 24.51 -12.79 -13.60
C ASN A 136 25.74 -12.10 -14.21
N THR A 137 25.61 -10.85 -14.66
CA THR A 137 26.76 -10.08 -15.19
C THR A 137 27.82 -9.86 -14.12
N ASN A 138 27.43 -9.50 -12.89
CA ASN A 138 28.38 -9.33 -11.78
C ASN A 138 29.12 -10.63 -11.49
N LYS A 139 28.41 -11.77 -11.47
CA LYS A 139 29.05 -13.08 -11.30
C LYS A 139 30.07 -13.37 -12.40
N GLN A 140 29.74 -13.07 -13.66
CA GLN A 140 30.67 -13.24 -14.79
C GLN A 140 31.92 -12.37 -14.64
N LEU A 141 31.76 -11.13 -14.15
CA LEU A 141 32.89 -10.23 -13.89
C LEU A 141 33.75 -10.72 -12.73
N GLU A 142 33.14 -11.20 -11.66
CA GLU A 142 33.85 -11.81 -10.52
C GLU A 142 34.66 -13.03 -10.97
N ASP A 143 34.05 -13.93 -11.74
CA ASP A 143 34.73 -15.11 -12.30
C ASP A 143 35.93 -14.70 -13.19
N TYR A 144 35.77 -13.63 -13.97
CA TYR A 144 36.84 -13.10 -14.81
C TYR A 144 37.98 -12.47 -14.00
N LEU A 145 37.67 -11.75 -12.92
CA LEU A 145 38.69 -11.22 -12.00
C LEU A 145 39.50 -12.35 -11.36
N VAL A 146 38.82 -13.39 -10.87
CA VAL A 146 39.48 -14.59 -10.31
C VAL A 146 40.39 -15.26 -11.36
N TYR A 147 39.94 -15.33 -12.62
CA TYR A 147 40.77 -15.85 -13.71
C TYR A 147 42.03 -15.01 -13.95
N LEU A 148 41.89 -13.68 -14.00
CA LEU A 148 43.03 -12.77 -14.18
C LEU A 148 44.01 -12.83 -13.01
N GLU A 149 43.53 -12.93 -11.77
CA GLU A 149 44.39 -13.09 -10.59
C GLU A 149 45.21 -14.39 -10.66
N LYS A 150 44.58 -15.51 -11.06
CA LYS A 150 45.30 -16.78 -11.28
C LYS A 150 46.37 -16.66 -12.36
N LEU A 151 46.08 -15.95 -13.45
CA LEU A 151 47.10 -15.67 -14.48
C LEU A 151 48.23 -14.79 -13.94
N SER A 152 47.91 -13.80 -13.10
CA SER A 152 48.89 -12.88 -12.50
C SER A 152 49.81 -13.58 -11.50
N ILE A 153 49.30 -14.49 -10.68
CA ILE A 153 50.10 -15.27 -9.72
C ILE A 153 51.12 -16.17 -10.45
N ASN A 154 50.76 -16.66 -11.63
CA ASN A 154 51.64 -17.51 -12.46
C ASN A 154 52.60 -16.70 -13.36
N ALA A 155 52.47 -15.37 -13.39
CA ALA A 155 53.28 -14.48 -14.21
C ALA A 155 54.49 -13.95 -13.42
N GLU A 156 55.36 -14.84 -12.94
CA GLU A 156 56.64 -14.43 -12.38
C GLU A 156 57.51 -13.84 -13.50
N TYR A 157 58.05 -12.64 -13.28
CA TYR A 157 58.92 -11.98 -14.25
C TYR A 157 60.24 -12.76 -14.40
N LYS A 158 60.38 -13.54 -15.47
CA LYS A 158 61.59 -14.32 -15.78
C LYS A 158 62.68 -13.52 -16.53
N GLY A 159 62.55 -12.20 -16.59
CA GLY A 159 63.50 -11.34 -17.30
C GLY A 159 64.75 -11.03 -16.47
N LYS A 160 65.80 -10.55 -17.14
CA LYS A 160 67.00 -10.06 -16.43
C LYS A 160 66.66 -8.78 -15.65
N PRO A 161 67.21 -8.58 -14.45
CA PRO A 161 67.00 -7.35 -13.69
C PRO A 161 67.49 -6.14 -14.47
N VAL A 162 66.79 -5.02 -14.35
CA VAL A 162 67.11 -3.74 -15.01
C VAL A 162 68.50 -3.26 -14.60
N SER A 163 68.89 -3.51 -13.34
CA SER A 163 70.23 -3.23 -12.81
C SER A 163 71.36 -3.88 -13.63
N SER A 164 71.11 -5.03 -14.25
CA SER A 164 72.06 -5.80 -15.06
C SER A 164 72.11 -5.40 -16.55
N SER A 165 71.24 -4.49 -16.98
CA SER A 165 71.17 -4.04 -18.37
C SER A 165 72.20 -2.95 -18.68
N GLN A 166 72.98 -3.11 -19.76
CA GLN A 166 73.92 -2.08 -20.24
C GLN A 166 73.21 -0.77 -20.66
N ASN A 167 71.96 -0.85 -21.13
CA ASN A 167 71.15 0.29 -21.58
C ASN A 167 69.93 0.51 -20.67
N LYS A 168 70.19 0.79 -19.38
CA LYS A 168 69.17 0.94 -18.33
C LYS A 168 68.00 1.84 -18.73
N ALA A 169 68.27 3.02 -19.30
CA ALA A 169 67.23 3.98 -19.70
C ALA A 169 66.28 3.44 -20.78
N ARG A 170 66.80 2.71 -21.77
CA ARG A 170 65.98 2.10 -22.84
C ARG A 170 65.14 0.96 -22.29
N THR A 171 65.73 0.12 -21.44
CA THR A 171 65.06 -1.01 -20.80
C THR A 171 63.93 -0.53 -19.88
N LEU A 172 64.18 0.51 -19.07
CA LEU A 172 63.16 1.15 -18.24
C LEU A 172 62.03 1.74 -19.07
N LYS A 173 62.36 2.48 -20.14
CA LYS A 173 61.33 3.04 -21.04
C LYS A 173 60.42 1.95 -21.60
N HIS A 174 60.98 0.81 -22.05
CA HIS A 174 60.16 -0.31 -22.52
C HIS A 174 59.32 -0.96 -21.40
N PHE A 175 59.86 -1.05 -20.19
CA PHE A 175 59.15 -1.61 -19.04
C PHE A 175 57.94 -0.76 -18.63
N LEU A 176 58.08 0.57 -18.65
CA LEU A 176 57.03 1.50 -18.23
C LEU A 176 55.89 1.68 -19.25
N ILE A 177 56.05 1.28 -20.51
CA ILE A 177 54.98 1.37 -21.52
C ILE A 177 53.69 0.65 -21.07
N ARG A 178 53.82 -0.53 -20.45
CA ARG A 178 52.65 -1.30 -19.99
C ARG A 178 51.91 -0.58 -18.84
N PRO A 179 52.57 -0.16 -17.75
CA PRO A 179 51.98 0.70 -16.72
C PRO A 179 51.39 2.01 -17.27
N GLU A 180 52.08 2.70 -18.20
CA GLU A 180 51.56 3.92 -18.84
C GLU A 180 50.26 3.65 -19.61
N THR A 181 50.21 2.54 -20.35
CA THR A 181 49.01 2.13 -21.08
C THR A 181 47.87 1.78 -20.12
N ALA A 182 48.17 1.12 -19.00
CA ALA A 182 47.19 0.79 -17.96
C ALA A 182 46.64 2.05 -17.26
N LEU A 183 47.48 3.05 -16.98
CA LEU A 183 47.05 4.36 -16.46
C LEU A 183 46.13 5.08 -17.45
N TRP A 184 46.49 5.08 -18.74
CA TRP A 184 45.66 5.67 -19.79
C TRP A 184 44.31 4.97 -19.90
N PHE A 185 44.31 3.63 -19.93
CA PHE A 185 43.10 2.82 -19.98
C PHE A 185 42.20 3.11 -18.77
N SER A 186 42.75 3.10 -17.56
CA SER A 186 42.00 3.36 -16.32
C SER A 186 41.32 4.74 -16.36
N LYS A 187 42.03 5.77 -16.83
CA LYS A 187 41.47 7.11 -17.02
C LYS A 187 40.30 7.12 -18.01
N TYR A 188 40.38 6.36 -19.11
CA TYR A 188 39.32 6.27 -20.11
C TYR A 188 38.01 5.73 -19.53
N PHE A 189 38.09 4.81 -18.56
CA PHE A 189 36.95 4.25 -17.84
C PHE A 189 36.57 5.02 -16.56
N GLY A 190 37.11 6.23 -16.37
CA GLY A 190 36.79 7.09 -15.24
C GLY A 190 37.47 6.72 -13.90
N LEU A 191 38.42 5.77 -13.91
CA LEU A 191 39.24 5.45 -12.76
C LEU A 191 40.43 6.42 -12.71
N ASP A 192 40.42 7.32 -11.72
CA ASP A 192 41.50 8.29 -11.56
C ASP A 192 42.65 7.70 -10.73
N ILE A 193 43.55 6.99 -11.43
CA ILE A 193 44.79 6.47 -10.83
C ILE A 193 45.89 7.51 -11.06
N GLU A 194 46.48 8.00 -9.97
CA GLU A 194 47.48 9.08 -9.99
C GLU A 194 48.85 8.62 -10.50
N SER A 195 49.30 7.43 -10.06
CA SER A 195 50.57 6.84 -10.48
C SER A 195 50.60 5.32 -10.31
N ILE A 196 51.50 4.66 -11.03
CA ILE A 196 51.89 3.26 -10.80
C ILE A 196 53.36 3.24 -10.38
N LEU A 197 53.63 2.61 -9.24
CA LEU A 197 54.99 2.44 -8.72
C LEU A 197 55.45 1.00 -8.95
N VAL A 198 56.60 0.87 -9.62
CA VAL A 198 57.26 -0.40 -9.89
C VAL A 198 58.49 -0.48 -9.00
N LYS A 199 58.66 -1.59 -8.29
CA LYS A 199 59.86 -1.86 -7.48
C LYS A 199 60.61 -3.05 -8.07
N GLU A 200 61.91 -2.90 -8.27
CA GLU A 200 62.77 -4.01 -8.68
C GLU A 200 63.02 -4.94 -7.48
N SER A 201 62.84 -6.25 -7.69
CA SER A 201 62.90 -7.28 -6.65
C SER A 201 64.29 -7.37 -5.99
N ASP A 202 65.35 -7.25 -6.80
CA ASP A 202 66.73 -7.55 -6.38
C ASP A 202 67.48 -6.34 -5.81
N SER A 203 67.27 -5.14 -6.36
CA SER A 203 67.94 -3.89 -5.94
C SER A 203 67.11 -3.10 -4.93
N GLY A 204 65.78 -3.27 -4.94
CA GLY A 204 64.84 -2.44 -4.18
C GLY A 204 64.58 -1.07 -4.81
N ASP A 205 65.19 -0.77 -5.96
CA ASP A 205 65.03 0.50 -6.68
C ASP A 205 63.56 0.67 -7.10
N GLN A 206 63.03 1.87 -6.90
CA GLN A 206 61.66 2.22 -7.24
C GLN A 206 61.63 3.13 -8.45
N VAL A 207 60.75 2.82 -9.39
CA VAL A 207 60.51 3.61 -10.58
C VAL A 207 59.02 3.91 -10.65
N MET A 208 58.67 5.19 -10.78
CA MET A 208 57.29 5.65 -10.80
C MET A 208 56.91 6.12 -12.20
N THR A 209 55.68 5.82 -12.61
CA THR A 209 55.03 6.45 -13.76
C THR A 209 53.85 7.28 -13.25
N ALA A 210 53.79 8.56 -13.62
CA ALA A 210 52.74 9.49 -13.19
C ALA A 210 52.05 10.16 -14.37
N LYS A 211 50.84 10.64 -14.15
CA LYS A 211 50.00 11.28 -15.16
C LYS A 211 50.66 12.57 -15.70
N GLY A 212 50.87 12.65 -17.01
CA GLY A 212 51.18 13.90 -17.71
C GLY A 212 52.65 14.24 -17.93
N ASN A 213 53.63 13.43 -17.49
CA ASN A 213 55.04 13.63 -17.84
C ASN A 213 55.80 12.31 -17.94
N ARG A 214 56.65 12.18 -18.98
CA ARG A 214 57.63 11.08 -19.19
C ARG A 214 58.78 11.15 -18.17
N THR A 215 58.48 11.15 -16.88
CA THR A 215 59.52 11.27 -15.85
C THR A 215 59.98 9.89 -15.41
N LEU A 216 61.08 9.43 -16.01
CA LEU A 216 61.90 8.33 -15.50
C LEU A 216 62.70 8.84 -14.30
N ALA A 217 62.19 8.65 -13.08
CA ALA A 217 62.97 8.86 -11.86
C ALA A 217 63.25 7.52 -11.19
N ILE A 218 64.53 7.19 -11.03
CA ILE A 218 64.98 6.12 -10.12
C ILE A 218 65.03 6.76 -8.74
N LEU A 219 64.08 6.40 -7.87
CA LEU A 219 64.02 6.89 -6.50
C LEU A 219 64.94 6.04 -5.61
N ASN A 220 66.19 6.46 -5.48
CA ASN A 220 67.10 5.92 -4.46
C ASN A 220 66.77 6.55 -3.11
N GLY A 221 65.94 5.87 -2.32
CA GLY A 221 65.75 6.20 -0.92
C GLY A 221 64.42 5.74 -0.36
N LYS A 222 64.45 5.13 0.84
CA LYS A 222 63.28 4.83 1.67
C LYS A 222 62.41 6.07 1.81
N LYS A 223 61.25 6.08 1.16
CA LYS A 223 60.11 6.91 1.58
C LYS A 223 58.85 6.07 1.60
N THR A 224 58.37 5.86 2.81
CA THR A 224 57.03 5.42 3.15
C THR A 224 56.03 6.41 2.56
N ILE A 225 55.06 5.93 1.78
CA ILE A 225 53.92 6.73 1.33
C ILE A 225 52.65 6.10 1.86
N THR A 226 51.94 6.87 2.66
CA THR A 226 50.61 6.60 3.21
C THR A 226 49.58 6.70 2.08
N LEU A 227 48.82 5.64 1.84
CA LEU A 227 47.66 5.69 0.95
C LEU A 227 46.60 6.61 1.55
N SER A 228 46.31 7.73 0.88
CA SER A 228 45.11 8.50 1.16
C SER A 228 43.89 7.63 0.86
N LYS A 229 43.00 7.54 1.84
CA LYS A 229 41.78 6.73 1.88
C LYS A 229 41.06 6.61 0.53
N SER A 230 40.69 5.38 0.19
CA SER A 230 39.93 5.06 -1.01
C SER A 230 38.55 5.76 -1.02
N PRO A 231 38.00 6.09 -2.21
CA PRO A 231 36.63 6.61 -2.35
C PRO A 231 35.53 5.66 -1.86
N LEU A 232 35.85 4.39 -1.60
CA LEU A 232 34.91 3.40 -1.07
C LEU A 232 34.53 3.67 0.40
N GLU A 233 35.39 4.33 1.20
CA GLU A 233 35.00 4.79 2.55
C GLU A 233 34.01 5.96 2.51
N ALA A 234 34.01 6.78 1.44
CA ALA A 234 33.10 7.91 1.31
C ALA A 234 31.66 7.49 0.96
N PHE A 235 31.46 6.28 0.41
CA PHE A 235 30.14 5.76 0.07
C PHE A 235 29.47 5.06 1.26
N LEU A 236 30.25 4.39 2.12
CA LEU A 236 29.73 3.70 3.31
C LEU A 236 29.33 4.64 4.47
N VAL A 237 29.71 5.91 4.43
CA VAL A 237 29.34 6.91 5.46
C VAL A 237 28.05 7.67 5.11
N LYS A 238 27.59 7.64 3.86
CA LYS A 238 26.40 8.41 3.42
C LYS A 238 25.09 7.62 3.40
N SER A 239 25.11 6.32 3.70
CA SER A 239 23.91 5.47 3.79
C SER A 239 23.44 5.21 5.22
N THR A 240 23.96 5.95 6.20
CA THR A 240 23.54 5.89 7.60
C THR A 240 23.14 7.27 8.10
N VAL A 241 22.11 7.86 7.48
CA VAL A 241 21.19 8.84 8.09
C VAL A 241 19.81 8.61 7.49
#